data_AF-A0A8T5IDI1-F1
#
_entry.id   AF-A0A8T5IDI1-F1
#
_cell.length_a   1.000
_cell.length_b   1.000
_cell.length_c   1.000
_cell.angle_alpha   90.00
_cell.angle_beta   90.00
_cell.angle_gamma   90.00
#
_symmetry.space_group_name_H-M   'P 1'
#
loop_
_entity.id
_entity.type
_entity.pdbx_description
1 polymer ?
#
loop_
_entity_poly.entity_id
_entity_poly.type
_entity_poly.pdbx_seq_one_letter_code
_entity_poly.pdbx_strand_id
1 'polypeptide(L)'
;METATKRADDDMSWPEVGRLGLRYLKIPLALLILEMIYWFLTQPSNTLAVIQTAEAYLWHNLTELIFGPGASEYSTHQGWWTRVDLIHPNFPDGRIALFVGDECAGIHEMLFISTLVMLT
;
A
#
# COMPACT_ATOMS: atom_id res chain seq x y z
N MET A 1 -20.88 56.44 -7.48
CA MET A 1 -19.83 55.86 -6.60
C MET A 1 -20.48 54.74 -5.82
N GLU A 2 -20.59 53.55 -6.39
CA GLU A 2 -21.31 52.44 -5.73
C GLU A 2 -20.83 51.10 -6.28
N THR A 3 -19.52 50.82 -6.16
CA THR A 3 -18.94 49.56 -6.62
C THR A 3 -17.79 49.04 -5.75
N ALA A 4 -17.52 49.64 -4.59
CA ALA A 4 -16.44 49.20 -3.71
C ALA A 4 -16.89 48.30 -2.55
N THR A 5 -18.20 48.27 -2.23
CA THR A 5 -18.67 47.68 -0.95
C THR A 5 -19.16 46.23 -1.06
N LYS A 6 -19.35 45.68 -2.26
CA LYS A 6 -19.94 44.33 -2.45
C LYS A 6 -18.97 43.14 -2.37
N ARG A 7 -17.67 43.36 -2.14
CA ARG A 7 -16.64 42.30 -2.16
C ARG A 7 -16.09 41.89 -0.79
N ALA A 8 -16.32 42.68 0.26
CA ALA A 8 -15.73 42.43 1.58
C ALA A 8 -16.53 41.46 2.45
N ASP A 9 -17.77 41.12 2.06
CA ASP A 9 -18.71 40.29 2.83
C ASP A 9 -18.71 38.82 2.39
N ASP A 10 -18.00 38.51 1.30
CA ASP A 10 -17.80 37.13 0.78
C ASP A 10 -16.49 36.49 1.29
N ASP A 11 -15.66 37.27 1.99
CA ASP A 11 -14.39 36.82 2.53
C ASP A 11 -14.59 36.19 3.91
N MET A 12 -14.18 34.93 4.04
CA MET A 12 -14.33 34.16 5.27
C MET A 12 -13.55 34.82 6.42
N SER A 13 -14.20 35.05 7.56
CA SER A 13 -13.58 35.73 8.69
C SER A 13 -12.42 34.91 9.29
N TRP A 14 -11.37 35.55 9.81
CA TRP A 14 -10.22 34.86 10.44
C TRP A 14 -10.61 33.79 11.49
N PRO A 15 -11.60 34.01 12.37
CA PRO A 15 -12.07 32.97 13.29
C PRO A 15 -12.72 31.78 12.59
N GLU A 16 -13.40 32.03 11.48
CA GLU A 16 -14.06 31.03 10.66
C GLU A 16 -13.04 30.21 9.85
N VAL A 17 -11.99 30.85 9.33
CA VAL A 17 -10.79 30.19 8.78
C VAL A 17 -10.15 29.28 9.82
N GLY A 18 -9.97 29.74 11.06
CA GLY A 18 -9.43 28.93 12.14
C GLY A 18 -10.31 27.72 12.48
N ARG A 19 -11.62 27.91 12.52
CA ARG A 19 -12.60 26.84 12.79
C ARG A 19 -12.64 25.82 11.65
N LEU A 20 -12.57 26.28 10.39
CA LEU A 20 -12.47 25.40 9.22
C LEU A 20 -11.16 24.63 9.22
N GLY A 21 -10.04 25.32 9.46
CA GLY A 21 -8.72 24.73 9.54
C GLY A 21 -8.64 23.62 10.58
N LEU A 22 -9.16 23.85 11.79
CA LEU A 22 -9.22 22.82 12.83
C LEU A 22 -10.12 21.63 12.46
N ARG A 23 -11.20 21.87 11.72
CA ARG A 23 -12.08 20.79 11.26
C ARG A 23 -11.37 19.89 10.25
N TYR A 24 -10.66 20.49 9.30
CA TYR A 24 -9.94 19.75 8.27
C TYR A 24 -8.61 19.17 8.73
N LEU A 25 -7.96 19.75 9.76
CA LEU A 25 -6.71 19.25 10.33
C LEU A 25 -6.84 17.84 10.93
N LYS A 26 -8.05 17.42 11.29
CA LYS A 26 -8.33 16.07 11.81
C LYS A 26 -7.89 14.98 10.84
N ILE A 27 -8.06 15.21 9.53
CA ILE A 27 -7.71 14.23 8.49
C ILE A 27 -6.18 14.02 8.43
N PRO A 28 -5.33 15.04 8.15
CA PRO A 28 -3.89 14.83 8.12
C PRO A 28 -3.33 14.38 9.47
N LEU A 29 -3.90 14.81 10.60
CA LEU A 29 -3.47 14.32 11.92
C LEU A 29 -3.75 12.82 12.10
N ALA A 30 -4.93 12.35 11.70
CA ALA A 30 -5.27 10.92 11.75
C ALA A 30 -4.36 10.10 10.82
N LEU A 31 -4.05 10.61 9.63
CA LEU A 31 -3.13 9.95 8.69
C LEU A 31 -1.70 9.87 9.24
N LEU A 32 -1.20 10.90 9.93
CA LEU A 32 0.11 10.86 10.58
C LEU A 32 0.18 9.83 11.72
N ILE A 33 -0.88 9.71 12.52
CA ILE A 33 -0.97 8.69 13.58
C ILE A 33 -0.99 7.29 12.96
N LEU A 34 -1.77 7.11 11.88
CA LEU A 34 -1.84 5.84 11.17
C LEU A 34 -0.48 5.43 10.61
N GLU A 35 0.23 6.35 9.95
CA GLU A 35 1.58 6.12 9.42
C GLU A 35 2.55 5.71 10.54
N MET A 36 2.46 6.35 11.71
CA MET A 36 3.30 6.01 12.86
C MET A 36 3.02 4.59 13.39
N ILE A 37 1.75 4.18 13.43
CA ILE A 37 1.34 2.83 13.81
C ILE A 37 1.80 1.82 12.77
N TYR A 38 1.57 2.12 11.48
CA TYR A 38 2.01 1.28 10.37
C TYR A 38 3.51 1.05 10.43
N TRP A 39 4.31 2.12 10.50
CA TRP A 39 5.76 2.04 10.60
C TRP A 39 6.24 1.25 11.82
N PHE A 40 5.59 1.41 12.98
CA PHE A 40 5.91 0.65 14.18
C PHE A 40 5.63 -0.86 14.01
N LEU A 41 4.51 -1.22 13.39
CA LEU A 41 4.13 -2.62 13.17
C LEU A 41 4.96 -3.29 12.05
N THR A 42 5.40 -2.52 11.06
CA THR A 42 6.19 -3.02 9.91
C THR A 42 7.69 -2.77 10.04
N GLN A 43 8.16 -2.26 11.18
CA GLN A 43 9.59 -2.10 11.48
C GLN A 43 10.42 -3.40 11.38
N PRO A 44 9.90 -4.59 11.78
CA PRO A 44 10.58 -5.84 11.51
C PRO A 44 10.55 -6.13 10.01
N SER A 45 11.74 -6.27 9.41
CA SER A 45 11.86 -6.89 8.09
C SER A 45 11.25 -8.29 8.16
N ASN A 46 10.17 -8.52 7.40
CA ASN A 46 9.37 -9.74 7.31
C ASN A 46 8.20 -9.90 8.33
N THR A 47 7.56 -8.84 8.82
CA THR A 47 6.31 -8.99 9.62
C THR A 47 5.23 -9.80 8.88
N LEU A 48 5.16 -9.68 7.57
CA LEU A 48 4.15 -10.31 6.71
C LEU A 48 4.64 -11.57 5.99
N ALA A 49 5.79 -12.13 6.41
CA ALA A 49 6.42 -13.27 5.73
C ALA A 49 5.51 -14.49 5.57
N VAL A 50 4.61 -14.73 6.52
CA VAL A 50 3.64 -15.83 6.45
C VAL A 50 2.67 -15.63 5.29
N ILE A 51 2.17 -14.40 5.11
CA ILE A 51 1.27 -14.06 4.01
C ILE A 51 2.01 -14.10 2.68
N GLN A 52 3.24 -13.56 2.63
CA GLN A 52 4.10 -13.61 1.44
C GLN A 52 4.37 -15.06 1.02
N THR A 53 4.66 -15.93 1.99
CA THR A 53 4.88 -17.36 1.76
C THR A 53 3.64 -18.04 1.19
N ALA A 54 2.46 -17.70 1.72
CA ALA A 54 1.20 -18.24 1.23
C ALA A 54 0.87 -17.77 -0.20
N GLU A 55 1.12 -16.49 -0.51
CA GLU A 55 0.95 -15.92 -1.85
C GLU A 55 1.92 -16.54 -2.85
N ALA A 56 3.21 -16.64 -2.51
CA ALA A 56 4.21 -17.28 -3.35
C ALA A 56 3.88 -18.76 -3.60
N TYR A 57 3.41 -19.47 -2.58
CA TYR A 57 2.92 -20.85 -2.72
C TYR A 57 1.74 -20.94 -3.68
N LEU A 58 0.73 -20.07 -3.52
CA LEU A 58 -0.45 -20.07 -4.40
C LEU A 58 -0.06 -19.76 -5.84
N TRP A 59 0.80 -18.76 -6.04
CA TRP A 59 1.31 -18.37 -7.35
C TRP A 59 2.03 -19.54 -8.04
N HIS A 60 2.94 -20.21 -7.34
CA HIS A 60 3.66 -21.38 -7.87
C HIS A 60 2.68 -22.48 -8.30
N ASN A 61 1.75 -22.88 -7.43
CA ASN A 61 0.80 -23.95 -7.73
C ASN A 61 -0.14 -23.59 -8.88
N LEU A 62 -0.60 -22.34 -8.97
CA LEU A 62 -1.41 -21.88 -10.09
C LEU A 62 -0.61 -21.87 -11.40
N THR A 63 0.67 -21.50 -11.35
CA THR A 63 1.54 -21.50 -12.53
C THR A 63 1.76 -22.91 -13.05
N GLU A 64 2.09 -23.85 -12.17
CA GLU A 64 2.21 -25.28 -12.51
C GLU A 64 0.89 -25.85 -13.07
N LEU A 65 -0.25 -25.43 -12.51
CA LEU A 65 -1.57 -25.87 -12.96
C LEU A 65 -1.92 -25.36 -14.36
N ILE A 66 -1.62 -24.09 -14.65
CA ILE A 66 -2.00 -23.43 -15.91
C ILE A 66 -1.04 -23.79 -17.05
N PHE A 67 0.26 -23.77 -16.77
CA PHE A 67 1.32 -23.90 -17.79
C PHE A 67 1.97 -25.29 -17.82
N GLY A 68 1.61 -26.15 -16.87
CA GLY A 68 2.09 -27.52 -16.76
C GLY A 68 3.28 -27.69 -15.81
N PRO A 69 3.68 -28.94 -15.52
CA PRO A 69 4.75 -29.24 -14.58
C PRO A 69 6.09 -28.67 -15.01
N GLY A 70 6.80 -28.03 -14.08
CA GLY A 70 8.11 -27.41 -14.31
C GLY A 70 8.06 -26.03 -14.95
N ALA A 71 6.88 -25.42 -15.04
CA ALA A 71 6.73 -24.03 -15.47
C ALA A 71 7.21 -23.03 -14.40
N SER A 72 7.32 -23.46 -13.14
CA SER A 72 7.85 -22.65 -12.05
C SER A 72 8.61 -23.43 -10.99
N GLU A 73 9.58 -22.78 -10.35
CA GLU A 73 10.34 -23.30 -9.22
C GLU A 73 10.10 -22.43 -7.98
N TYR A 74 9.86 -23.08 -6.84
CA TYR A 74 9.59 -22.44 -5.56
C TYR A 74 10.81 -22.52 -4.65
N SER A 75 11.28 -21.38 -4.13
CA SER A 75 12.53 -21.31 -3.37
C SER A 75 12.51 -20.22 -2.29
N THR A 76 13.61 -20.13 -1.52
CA THR A 76 13.72 -19.18 -0.41
C THR A 76 14.40 -17.87 -0.80
N HIS A 77 13.92 -16.77 -0.23
CA HIS A 77 14.56 -15.46 -0.24
C HIS A 77 14.53 -14.91 1.19
N GLN A 78 15.70 -14.46 1.69
CA GLN A 78 15.86 -13.96 3.06
C GLN A 78 15.37 -14.92 4.16
N GLY A 79 15.47 -16.23 3.93
CA GLY A 79 15.07 -17.27 4.88
C GLY A 79 13.58 -17.64 4.85
N TRP A 80 12.77 -16.95 4.03
CA TRP A 80 11.35 -17.25 3.83
C TRP A 80 11.10 -17.80 2.42
N TRP A 81 10.03 -18.56 2.26
CA TRP A 81 9.67 -19.15 0.97
C TRP A 81 8.86 -18.17 0.11
N THR A 82 9.52 -17.11 -0.35
CA THR A 82 8.86 -15.98 -1.02
C THR A 82 9.33 -15.76 -2.45
N ARG A 83 10.16 -16.68 -2.97
CA ARG A 83 10.69 -16.60 -4.33
C ARG A 83 10.04 -17.63 -5.24
N VAL A 84 9.58 -17.16 -6.41
CA VAL A 84 9.04 -17.99 -7.48
C VAL A 84 9.79 -17.70 -8.76
N ASP A 85 10.50 -18.69 -9.30
CA ASP A 85 11.19 -18.57 -10.58
C ASP A 85 10.30 -19.15 -11.69
N LEU A 86 9.92 -18.32 -12.67
CA LEU A 86 9.19 -18.78 -13.85
C LEU A 86 10.17 -19.32 -14.89
N ILE A 87 9.88 -20.46 -15.49
CA ILE A 87 10.77 -21.16 -16.41
C ILE A 87 10.13 -21.20 -17.80
N HIS A 88 10.80 -20.61 -18.78
CA HIS A 88 10.34 -20.65 -20.17
C HIS A 88 11.50 -20.43 -21.16
N PRO A 89 11.61 -21.19 -22.27
CA PRO A 89 12.72 -21.06 -23.23
C PRO A 89 12.85 -19.67 -23.88
N ASN A 90 11.74 -18.92 -23.98
CA ASN A 90 11.74 -17.57 -24.55
C ASN A 90 12.20 -16.48 -23.57
N PHE A 91 12.46 -16.81 -22.30
CA PHE A 91 13.03 -15.84 -21.36
C PHE A 91 14.52 -15.64 -21.65
N PRO A 92 15.07 -14.42 -21.41
CA PRO A 92 16.46 -14.09 -21.72
C PRO A 92 17.48 -15.11 -21.18
N ASP A 93 17.27 -15.61 -19.95
CA ASP A 93 18.10 -16.63 -19.29
C ASP A 93 17.36 -17.96 -19.09
N GLY A 94 16.28 -18.19 -19.84
CA GLY A 94 15.39 -19.33 -19.66
C GLY A 94 14.57 -19.32 -18.36
N ARG A 95 14.81 -18.33 -17.48
CA ARG A 95 14.14 -18.14 -16.21
C ARG A 95 13.91 -16.66 -15.88
N ILE A 96 12.87 -16.35 -15.13
CA ILE A 96 12.62 -15.03 -14.53
C ILE A 96 12.33 -15.24 -13.05
N ALA A 97 13.14 -14.62 -12.19
CA ALA A 97 12.95 -14.66 -10.75
C ALA A 97 11.95 -13.59 -10.29
N LEU A 98 10.90 -14.01 -9.58
CA LEU A 98 9.92 -13.13 -8.95
C LEU A 98 10.02 -13.26 -7.43
N PHE A 99 9.91 -12.13 -6.74
CA PHE A 99 10.00 -12.04 -5.29
C PHE A 99 8.71 -11.42 -4.77
N VAL A 100 8.04 -12.12 -3.86
CA VAL A 100 6.86 -11.61 -3.17
C VAL A 100 7.34 -10.84 -1.93
N GLY A 101 7.30 -9.50 -1.98
CA GLY A 101 7.84 -8.67 -0.90
C GLY A 101 7.24 -7.27 -0.72
N ASP A 102 6.33 -6.83 -1.58
CA ASP A 102 5.75 -5.47 -1.54
C ASP A 102 4.35 -5.42 -0.90
N GLU A 103 3.92 -6.48 -0.21
CA GLU A 103 2.60 -6.54 0.43
C GLU A 103 2.42 -5.52 1.55
N CYS A 104 3.51 -5.07 2.17
CA CYS A 104 3.50 -3.97 3.14
C CYS A 104 2.93 -2.67 2.51
N ALA A 105 3.27 -2.38 1.25
CA ALA A 105 2.74 -1.22 0.53
C ALA A 105 1.23 -1.38 0.25
N GLY A 106 0.77 -2.59 -0.07
CA GLY A 106 -0.66 -2.89 -0.24
C GLY A 106 -1.44 -2.71 1.07
N ILE A 107 -0.91 -3.18 2.19
CA ILE A 107 -1.51 -2.98 3.53
C ILE A 107 -1.55 -1.50 3.89
N HIS A 108 -0.49 -0.74 3.58
CA HIS A 108 -0.46 0.70 3.79
C HIS A 108 -1.61 1.41 3.06
N GLU A 109 -1.83 1.07 1.79
CA GLU A 109 -2.92 1.63 1.00
C GLU A 109 -4.31 1.24 1.55
N MET A 110 -4.50 -0.03 1.94
CA MET A 110 -5.77 -0.48 2.53
C MET A 110 -6.10 0.26 3.84
N LEU A 111 -5.09 0.47 4.70
CA LEU A 111 -5.25 1.21 5.96
C LEU A 111 -5.55 2.69 5.72
N PHE A 112 -4.85 3.30 4.76
CA PHE A 112 -5.04 4.69 4.35
C PHE A 112 -6.47 4.93 3.86
N ILE A 113 -6.94 4.15 2.89
CA ILE A 113 -8.29 4.29 2.32
C ILE A 113 -9.37 4.00 3.38
N SER A 114 -9.19 2.96 4.20
CA SER A 114 -10.15 2.63 5.27
C SER A 114 -10.30 3.78 6.28
N THR A 115 -9.18 4.44 6.60
CA THR A 115 -9.15 5.59 7.51
C THR A 115 -9.83 6.81 6.89
N LEU A 116 -9.61 7.06 5.59
CA LEU A 116 -10.33 8.12 4.88
C LEU A 116 -11.84 7.88 4.90
N VAL A 117 -12.29 6.66 4.59
CA VAL A 117 -13.72 6.30 4.60
C VAL A 117 -14.33 6.44 6.00
N MET A 118 -13.59 6.15 7.06
CA MET A 118 -14.07 6.30 8.44
C MET A 118 -14.23 7.77 8.87
N LEU A 119 -13.45 8.67 8.28
CA LEU A 119 -13.40 10.09 8.65
C LEU A 119 -14.31 10.99 7.79
N THR A 120 -14.85 10.46 6.68
CA THR A 120 -15.86 11.10 5.83
C THR A 120 -17.28 10.79 6.28
#